data_AF-A0A975PNF5-F1
#
_entry.id   AF-A0A975PNF5-F1
#
_cell.length_a   1.000
_cell.length_b   1.000
_cell.length_c   1.000
_cell.angle_alpha   90.00
_cell.angle_beta   90.00
_cell.angle_gamma   90.00
#
_symmetry.space_group_name_H-M   'P 1'
#
loop_
_entity.id
_entity.type
_entity.pdbx_description
1 polymer ?
#
loop_
_entity_poly.entity_id
_entity_poly.type
_entity_poly.pdbx_seq_one_letter_code
_entity_poly.pdbx_strand_id
1 'polypeptide(L)'
;MVDLMGLDRAASIEDLRLRAKRRIPRFAFDLVDGGAENERNMRRNTEAFENVELTPRYMVDVSTIDTSATVFGQTFDAPFGMAPIGMLNAFWPGADLTLARLCKAQNIPYTASSASSTTLEQLAEAADGNGWFQLYVSSDADVTEGLIARAEAAGYTTLMVTADVPAAGKRDRDIRNQLAVPFRFTPEVILQCAMNPRWALTSLKHGTPNVANYADLLKSATSYAEVQKTLITPGFTWEDLKRLRARWRGRLLVKGILHAKDAVACADIGCDGIVVSNHGGRQVAFGPPTIDALPAIAEAVAGRMTLILDSGIRRGADILRAKALGADFAFAGRAFAYGVGAGDDAGAGRAFDILQLELTRALGQLGIPSFKDVSSSELSRFDAAPPGRSLGPA
;
A
#
# COMPACT_ATOMS: atom_id res chain seq x y z
N MET A 1 -12.61 23.74 15.11
CA MET A 1 -12.78 23.21 16.48
C MET A 1 -13.74 22.03 16.57
N VAL A 2 -14.91 22.03 15.93
CA VAL A 2 -15.84 20.86 15.95
C VAL A 2 -15.30 19.63 15.20
N ASP A 3 -14.39 19.80 14.23
CA ASP A 3 -13.89 18.70 13.38
C ASP A 3 -12.77 17.85 14.04
N LEU A 4 -12.11 18.38 15.09
CA LEU A 4 -11.16 17.62 15.91
C LEU A 4 -11.87 16.74 16.95
N MET A 5 -13.10 17.10 17.35
CA MET A 5 -13.89 16.30 18.29
C MET A 5 -14.11 14.91 17.69
N GLY A 6 -13.55 13.89 18.34
CA GLY A 6 -13.69 12.49 18.00
C GLY A 6 -12.52 11.86 17.22
N LEU A 7 -11.52 12.62 16.77
CA LEU A 7 -10.28 12.01 16.24
C LEU A 7 -9.40 11.51 17.38
N ASP A 8 -9.37 12.28 18.47
CA ASP A 8 -8.81 11.91 19.77
C ASP A 8 -9.40 10.60 20.33
N ARG A 9 -10.68 10.34 20.04
CA ARG A 9 -11.38 9.12 20.44
C ARG A 9 -11.21 7.93 19.48
N ALA A 10 -10.62 8.13 18.30
CA ALA A 10 -10.33 7.02 17.40
C ALA A 10 -9.20 6.18 18.01
N ALA A 11 -9.52 5.00 18.51
CA ALA A 11 -8.57 4.12 19.19
C ALA A 11 -7.90 3.12 18.23
N SER A 12 -8.43 3.00 17.02
CA SER A 12 -7.99 2.04 16.02
C SER A 12 -8.12 2.56 14.60
N ILE A 13 -7.42 1.91 13.66
CA ILE A 13 -7.60 2.16 12.22
C ILE A 13 -9.04 1.89 11.78
N GLU A 14 -9.76 0.96 12.43
CA GLU A 14 -11.17 0.69 12.14
C GLU A 14 -12.07 1.88 12.51
N ASP A 15 -11.80 2.57 13.62
CA ASP A 15 -12.54 3.78 13.98
C ASP A 15 -12.38 4.88 12.93
N LEU A 16 -11.15 5.04 12.40
CA LEU A 16 -10.86 5.96 11.29
C LEU A 16 -11.62 5.53 10.03
N ARG A 17 -11.63 4.23 9.71
CA ARG A 17 -12.38 3.70 8.57
C ARG A 17 -13.88 3.99 8.67
N LEU A 18 -14.48 3.73 9.83
CA LEU A 18 -15.91 3.98 10.07
C LEU A 18 -16.24 5.47 10.00
N ARG A 19 -15.34 6.34 10.49
CA ARG A 19 -15.49 7.79 10.38
C ARG A 19 -15.36 8.26 8.92
N ALA A 20 -14.37 7.77 8.18
CA ALA A 20 -14.20 8.07 6.76
C ALA A 20 -15.44 7.65 5.94
N LYS A 21 -16.00 6.47 6.22
CA LYS A 21 -17.23 5.96 5.57
C LYS A 21 -18.44 6.89 5.74
N ARG A 22 -18.52 7.64 6.84
CA ARG A 22 -19.60 8.62 7.09
C ARG A 22 -19.37 9.98 6.44
N ARG A 23 -18.13 10.28 6.03
CA ARG A 23 -17.72 11.59 5.47
C ARG A 23 -17.63 11.58 3.95
N ILE A 24 -17.46 10.40 3.35
CA ILE A 24 -17.15 10.23 1.94
C ILE A 24 -18.33 9.53 1.24
N PRO A 25 -18.77 10.02 0.06
CA PRO A 25 -19.73 9.32 -0.78
C PRO A 25 -19.36 7.84 -0.99
N ARG A 26 -20.35 6.95 -1.00
CA ARG A 26 -20.11 5.50 -1.16
C ARG A 26 -19.26 5.19 -2.39
N PHE A 27 -19.53 5.84 -3.53
CA PHE A 27 -18.77 5.61 -4.76
C PHE A 27 -17.27 5.91 -4.61
N ALA A 28 -16.92 6.95 -3.85
CA ALA A 28 -15.53 7.36 -3.62
C ALA A 28 -14.88 6.51 -2.51
N PHE A 29 -15.63 6.21 -1.45
CA PHE A 29 -15.16 5.38 -0.35
C PHE A 29 -14.82 3.96 -0.80
N ASP A 30 -15.70 3.34 -1.59
CA ASP A 30 -15.54 1.98 -2.08
C ASP A 30 -14.36 1.82 -3.06
N LEU A 31 -13.89 2.90 -3.71
CA LEU A 31 -12.70 2.86 -4.57
C LEU A 31 -11.47 2.36 -3.79
N VAL A 32 -11.33 2.80 -2.54
CA VAL A 32 -10.25 2.42 -1.63
C VAL A 32 -10.65 1.22 -0.77
N ASP A 33 -11.84 1.22 -0.18
CA ASP A 33 -12.28 0.17 0.75
C ASP A 33 -12.49 -1.18 0.06
N GLY A 34 -12.91 -1.20 -1.21
CA GLY A 34 -13.28 -2.40 -1.95
C GLY A 34 -12.12 -3.31 -2.33
N GLY A 35 -12.45 -4.59 -2.54
CA GLY A 35 -11.57 -5.65 -3.02
C GLY A 35 -12.06 -6.30 -4.32
N ALA A 36 -11.37 -7.35 -4.75
CA ALA A 36 -11.79 -8.18 -5.89
C ALA A 36 -13.00 -9.05 -5.53
N GLU A 37 -13.96 -9.14 -6.44
CA GLU A 37 -15.11 -10.04 -6.39
C GLU A 37 -15.84 -10.05 -5.03
N ASN A 38 -15.80 -11.16 -4.30
CA ASN A 38 -16.44 -11.33 -2.98
C ASN A 38 -15.59 -10.83 -1.80
N GLU A 39 -14.47 -10.16 -2.08
CA GLU A 39 -13.54 -9.55 -1.12
C GLU A 39 -12.94 -10.55 -0.13
N ARG A 40 -12.92 -11.84 -0.47
CA ARG A 40 -12.39 -12.89 0.40
C ARG A 40 -10.93 -12.66 0.76
N ASN A 41 -10.06 -12.46 -0.24
CA ASN A 41 -8.63 -12.26 0.02
C ASN A 41 -8.37 -10.98 0.85
N MET A 42 -9.16 -9.92 0.65
CA MET A 42 -9.09 -8.71 1.48
C MET A 42 -9.37 -9.00 2.97
N ARG A 43 -10.40 -9.80 3.29
CA ARG A 43 -10.69 -10.21 4.68
C ARG A 43 -9.60 -11.14 5.22
N ARG A 44 -9.18 -12.12 4.43
CA ARG A 44 -8.13 -13.06 4.82
C ARG A 44 -6.80 -12.38 5.11
N ASN A 45 -6.47 -11.30 4.40
CA ASN A 45 -5.27 -10.49 4.67
C ASN A 45 -5.21 -9.94 6.09
N THR A 46 -6.35 -9.61 6.71
CA THR A 46 -6.37 -9.14 8.09
C THR A 46 -6.49 -10.30 9.07
N GLU A 47 -7.36 -11.28 8.78
CA GLU A 47 -7.59 -12.44 9.65
C GLU A 47 -6.33 -13.30 9.83
N ALA A 48 -5.50 -13.44 8.79
CA ALA A 48 -4.33 -14.32 8.85
C ALA A 48 -3.25 -13.86 9.84
N PHE A 49 -3.17 -12.56 10.16
CA PHE A 49 -2.27 -12.07 11.20
C PHE A 49 -2.61 -12.61 12.59
N GLU A 50 -3.88 -12.98 12.83
CA GLU A 50 -4.31 -13.53 14.12
C GLU A 50 -3.72 -14.93 14.38
N ASN A 51 -3.27 -15.63 13.33
CA ASN A 51 -2.62 -16.94 13.43
C ASN A 51 -1.12 -16.85 13.73
N VAL A 52 -0.58 -15.63 13.86
CA VAL A 52 0.83 -15.37 14.21
C VAL A 52 0.88 -14.89 15.66
N GLU A 53 1.29 -15.79 16.55
CA GLU A 53 1.38 -15.52 17.99
C GLU A 53 2.84 -15.27 18.39
N LEU A 54 3.08 -14.14 19.05
CA LEU A 54 4.38 -13.76 19.61
C LEU A 54 4.36 -13.94 21.12
N THR A 55 5.41 -14.53 21.68
CA THR A 55 5.52 -14.84 23.11
C THR A 55 6.29 -13.76 23.86
N PRO A 56 5.69 -13.15 24.90
CA PRO A 56 6.39 -12.21 25.76
C PRO A 56 7.55 -12.83 26.52
N ARG A 57 8.65 -12.09 26.65
CA ARG A 57 9.74 -12.39 27.58
C ARG A 57 9.93 -11.24 28.55
N TYR A 58 9.71 -11.50 29.84
CA TYR A 58 9.81 -10.48 30.87
C TYR A 58 11.20 -10.40 31.50
N MET A 59 11.41 -9.37 32.32
CA MET A 59 12.69 -9.05 32.97
C MET A 59 13.81 -8.64 32.01
N VAL A 60 13.42 -8.02 30.89
CA VAL A 60 14.30 -7.31 29.95
C VAL A 60 14.09 -5.81 30.16
N ASP A 61 15.15 -5.02 30.12
CA ASP A 61 15.04 -3.56 30.18
C ASP A 61 14.42 -3.03 28.88
N VAL A 62 13.22 -2.46 29.00
CA VAL A 62 12.45 -1.83 27.92
C VAL A 62 12.15 -0.37 28.25
N SER A 63 12.96 0.26 29.10
CA SER A 63 12.84 1.69 29.45
C SER A 63 13.00 2.60 28.22
N THR A 64 13.71 2.13 27.20
CA THR A 64 13.85 2.77 25.89
C THR A 64 13.48 1.77 24.80
N ILE A 65 12.59 2.17 23.87
CA ILE A 65 12.20 1.36 22.72
C ILE A 65 12.67 2.04 21.44
N ASP A 66 13.41 1.33 20.61
CA ASP A 66 13.85 1.76 19.28
C ASP A 66 12.98 1.13 18.18
N THR A 67 12.17 1.95 17.51
CA THR A 67 11.38 1.53 16.35
C THR A 67 12.06 1.79 15.01
N SER A 68 13.27 2.36 15.02
CA SER A 68 13.94 2.75 13.78
C SER A 68 14.29 1.54 12.91
N ALA A 69 14.20 1.74 11.59
CA ALA A 69 14.60 0.74 10.61
C ALA A 69 15.41 1.38 9.50
N THR A 70 16.44 0.68 9.02
CA THR A 70 17.27 1.15 7.91
C THR A 70 16.97 0.31 6.68
N VAL A 71 16.51 0.96 5.61
CA VAL A 71 16.15 0.33 4.35
C VAL A 71 16.83 1.11 3.22
N PHE A 72 17.52 0.39 2.34
CA PHE A 72 18.26 0.94 1.20
C PHE A 72 19.28 2.04 1.52
N GLY A 73 19.83 2.04 2.75
CA GLY A 73 20.81 3.01 3.20
C GLY A 73 20.23 4.27 3.84
N GLN A 74 18.90 4.35 3.98
CA GLN A 74 18.22 5.42 4.72
C GLN A 74 17.62 4.87 6.02
N THR A 75 17.77 5.60 7.11
CA THR A 75 17.14 5.29 8.40
C THR A 75 15.82 6.06 8.54
N PHE A 76 14.75 5.30 8.79
CA PHE A 76 13.41 5.79 9.07
C PHE A 76 13.08 5.61 10.55
N ASP A 77 12.22 6.48 11.08
CA ASP A 77 11.90 6.50 12.52
C ASP A 77 10.91 5.39 12.91
N ALA A 78 10.26 4.78 11.92
CA ALA A 78 9.37 3.65 12.07
C ALA A 78 9.59 2.59 10.97
N PRO A 79 9.31 1.30 11.25
CA PRO A 79 9.54 0.21 10.32
C PRO A 79 8.37 -0.01 9.35
N PHE A 80 7.64 1.06 9.05
CA PHE A 80 6.51 1.04 8.13
C PHE A 80 6.41 2.35 7.34
N GLY A 81 5.78 2.28 6.16
CA GLY A 81 5.55 3.45 5.32
C GLY A 81 4.23 3.41 4.55
N MET A 82 4.06 4.37 3.63
CA MET A 82 2.89 4.46 2.78
C MET A 82 3.04 3.62 1.51
N ALA A 83 2.13 2.65 1.35
CA ALA A 83 2.00 1.87 0.12
C ALA A 83 1.52 2.75 -1.05
N PRO A 84 1.90 2.45 -2.31
CA PRO A 84 1.38 3.19 -3.46
C PRO A 84 -0.11 2.95 -3.66
N ILE A 85 -0.90 4.03 -3.75
CA ILE A 85 -2.32 4.00 -4.10
C ILE A 85 -2.57 5.00 -5.23
N GLY A 86 -3.13 4.51 -6.33
CA GLY A 86 -3.56 5.36 -7.44
C GLY A 86 -4.88 6.08 -7.15
N MET A 87 -5.06 7.24 -7.77
CA MET A 87 -6.29 8.06 -7.71
C MET A 87 -6.78 8.39 -6.29
N LEU A 88 -5.87 8.54 -5.31
CA LEU A 88 -6.29 8.74 -3.93
C LEU A 88 -7.02 10.06 -3.70
N ASN A 89 -6.80 11.08 -4.55
CA ASN A 89 -7.58 12.32 -4.49
C ASN A 89 -9.07 12.12 -4.82
N ALA A 90 -9.45 11.03 -5.49
CA ALA A 90 -10.86 10.67 -5.68
C ALA A 90 -11.51 10.15 -4.39
N PHE A 91 -10.71 9.59 -3.47
CA PHE A 91 -11.17 9.22 -2.14
C PHE A 91 -11.36 10.46 -1.27
N TRP A 92 -10.33 11.32 -1.21
CA TRP A 92 -10.41 12.63 -0.56
C TRP A 92 -9.50 13.64 -1.28
N PRO A 93 -10.00 14.84 -1.67
CA PRO A 93 -9.19 15.79 -2.43
C PRO A 93 -7.93 16.23 -1.67
N GLY A 94 -6.76 16.18 -2.32
CA GLY A 94 -5.47 16.54 -1.72
C GLY A 94 -4.78 15.40 -0.95
N ALA A 95 -5.39 14.21 -0.87
CA ALA A 95 -4.87 13.08 -0.11
C ALA A 95 -3.42 12.68 -0.48
N ASP A 96 -3.05 12.73 -1.75
CA ASP A 96 -1.68 12.37 -2.18
C ASP A 96 -0.64 13.27 -1.48
N LEU A 97 -0.86 14.59 -1.49
CA LEU A 97 0.04 15.59 -0.89
C LEU A 97 0.01 15.54 0.63
N THR A 98 -1.16 15.35 1.23
CA THR A 98 -1.30 15.16 2.67
C THR A 98 -0.44 14.00 3.15
N LEU A 99 -0.47 12.86 2.44
CA LEU A 99 0.31 11.69 2.84
C LEU A 99 1.79 11.83 2.53
N ALA A 100 2.19 12.44 1.42
CA ALA A 100 3.59 12.72 1.12
C ALA A 100 4.23 13.59 2.22
N ARG A 101 3.55 14.68 2.61
CA ARG A 101 3.99 15.58 3.69
C ARG A 101 4.00 14.89 5.06
N LEU A 102 2.99 14.08 5.36
CA LEU A 102 2.98 13.27 6.58
C LEU A 102 4.20 12.36 6.65
N CYS A 103 4.49 11.65 5.56
CA CYS A 103 5.60 10.70 5.51
C CYS A 103 6.95 11.40 5.71
N LYS A 104 7.13 12.61 5.15
CA LYS A 104 8.28 13.45 5.46
C LYS A 104 8.32 13.85 6.94
N ALA A 105 7.21 14.36 7.46
CA ALA A 105 7.12 14.86 8.84
C ALA A 105 7.40 13.77 9.90
N GLN A 106 7.03 12.53 9.62
CA GLN A 106 7.24 11.37 10.49
C GLN A 106 8.48 10.55 10.13
N ASN A 107 9.28 11.02 9.17
CA ASN A 107 10.43 10.32 8.62
C ASN A 107 10.17 8.83 8.29
N ILE A 108 9.15 8.59 7.45
CA ILE A 108 8.81 7.28 6.88
C ILE A 108 8.73 7.37 5.35
N PRO A 109 8.89 6.25 4.60
CA PRO A 109 8.86 6.30 3.14
C PRO A 109 7.45 6.53 2.59
N TYR A 110 7.36 7.34 1.54
CA TYR A 110 6.16 7.56 0.73
C TYR A 110 6.34 6.98 -0.67
N THR A 111 5.50 6.04 -1.10
CA THR A 111 5.55 5.52 -2.46
C THR A 111 4.53 6.20 -3.37
N ALA A 112 4.99 7.05 -4.28
CA ALA A 112 4.16 7.70 -5.30
C ALA A 112 3.68 6.67 -6.34
N SER A 113 2.38 6.59 -6.62
CA SER A 113 1.87 5.72 -7.69
C SER A 113 2.00 6.39 -9.04
N SER A 114 2.31 5.62 -10.10
CA SER A 114 2.15 6.10 -11.48
C SER A 114 0.74 6.63 -11.73
N ALA A 115 -0.27 6.01 -11.12
CA ALA A 115 -1.67 6.39 -11.26
C ALA A 115 -2.13 7.45 -10.23
N SER A 116 -1.22 8.21 -9.62
CA SER A 116 -1.56 9.28 -8.67
C SER A 116 -2.36 10.41 -9.33
N SER A 117 -3.09 11.16 -8.50
CA SER A 117 -3.83 12.36 -8.92
C SER A 117 -3.03 13.65 -8.75
N THR A 118 -1.78 13.52 -8.33
CA THR A 118 -0.79 14.57 -8.19
C THR A 118 0.46 14.14 -8.96
N THR A 119 1.13 15.08 -9.61
CA THR A 119 2.30 14.78 -10.45
C THR A 119 3.46 14.19 -9.65
N LEU A 120 4.30 13.37 -10.29
CA LEU A 120 5.51 12.80 -9.65
C LEU A 120 6.41 13.88 -9.05
N GLU A 121 6.56 15.01 -9.75
CA GLU A 121 7.43 16.10 -9.34
C GLU A 121 6.93 16.75 -8.04
N GLN A 122 5.63 17.06 -7.97
CA GLN A 122 5.03 17.62 -6.76
C GLN A 122 5.08 16.64 -5.57
N LEU A 123 4.97 15.33 -5.85
CA LEU A 123 5.06 14.31 -4.81
C LEU A 123 6.49 14.09 -4.33
N ALA A 124 7.48 14.18 -5.22
CA ALA A 124 8.90 14.13 -4.86
C ALA A 124 9.25 15.32 -3.96
N GLU A 125 8.81 16.53 -4.33
CA GLU A 125 8.99 17.74 -3.53
C GLU A 125 8.32 17.61 -2.15
N ALA A 126 7.07 17.14 -2.10
CA ALA A 126 6.33 16.99 -0.85
C ALA A 126 6.90 15.91 0.08
N ALA A 127 7.48 14.83 -0.49
CA ALA A 127 8.11 13.76 0.28
C ALA A 127 9.55 14.10 0.71
N ASP A 128 10.19 15.09 0.08
CA ASP A 128 11.49 15.68 0.42
C ASP A 128 12.53 14.62 0.85
N GLY A 129 12.94 13.78 -0.11
CA GLY A 129 13.92 12.70 0.10
C GLY A 129 13.35 11.37 0.59
N ASN A 130 12.09 11.33 1.08
CA ASN A 130 11.43 10.08 1.48
C ASN A 130 10.58 9.45 0.37
N GLY A 131 10.61 10.03 -0.84
CA GLY A 131 9.81 9.60 -1.99
C GLY A 131 10.41 8.39 -2.71
N TRP A 132 9.60 7.34 -2.87
CA TRP A 132 9.84 6.24 -3.79
C TRP A 132 8.82 6.31 -4.93
N PHE A 133 9.14 5.77 -6.10
CA PHE A 133 8.22 5.77 -7.25
C PHE A 133 7.76 4.37 -7.59
N GLN A 134 6.44 4.15 -7.67
CA GLN A 134 5.84 2.93 -8.16
C GLN A 134 5.46 3.05 -9.63
N LEU A 135 5.99 2.15 -10.45
CA LEU A 135 5.78 2.06 -11.89
C LEU A 135 4.79 0.96 -12.26
N TYR A 136 3.81 1.28 -13.10
CA TYR A 136 3.14 0.29 -13.94
C TYR A 136 3.78 0.31 -15.32
N VAL A 137 4.15 -0.87 -15.82
CA VAL A 137 4.67 -0.99 -17.19
C VAL A 137 3.48 -0.88 -18.14
N SER A 138 3.58 0.09 -19.05
CA SER A 138 2.58 0.32 -20.09
C SER A 138 2.81 -0.62 -21.26
N SER A 139 1.77 -0.83 -22.08
CA SER A 139 1.96 -1.50 -23.38
C SER A 139 2.71 -0.61 -24.37
N ASP A 140 2.80 0.69 -24.08
CA ASP A 140 3.60 1.66 -24.81
C ASP A 140 4.94 1.89 -24.06
N ALA A 141 6.05 1.57 -24.74
CA ALA A 141 7.37 1.69 -24.17
C ALA A 141 7.77 3.15 -23.91
N ASP A 142 7.30 4.10 -24.73
CA ASP A 142 7.64 5.52 -24.60
C ASP A 142 6.97 6.13 -23.37
N VAL A 143 5.75 5.68 -23.05
CA VAL A 143 5.06 6.07 -21.80
C VAL A 143 5.85 5.58 -20.58
N THR A 144 6.33 4.35 -20.62
CA THR A 144 7.12 3.77 -19.52
C THR A 144 8.46 4.49 -19.35
N GLU A 145 9.19 4.72 -20.44
CA GLU A 145 10.48 5.44 -20.42
C GLU A 145 10.30 6.90 -19.98
N GLY A 146 9.24 7.58 -20.45
CA GLY A 146 8.93 8.94 -20.05
C GLY A 146 8.65 9.08 -18.54
N LEU A 147 7.94 8.11 -17.94
CA LEU A 147 7.74 8.08 -16.49
C LEU A 147 9.03 7.81 -15.71
N ILE A 148 9.88 6.91 -16.21
CA ILE A 148 11.20 6.64 -15.60
C ILE A 148 12.07 7.90 -15.64
N ALA A 149 12.17 8.56 -16.79
CA ALA A 149 12.97 9.77 -16.96
C ALA A 149 12.46 10.92 -16.06
N ARG A 150 11.14 11.10 -15.95
CA ARG A 150 10.54 12.07 -15.02
C ARG A 150 10.85 11.74 -13.56
N ALA A 151 10.80 10.46 -13.19
CA ALA A 151 11.14 10.04 -11.83
C ALA A 151 12.61 10.32 -11.50
N GLU A 152 13.54 10.04 -12.43
CA GLU A 152 14.97 10.38 -12.27
C GLU A 152 15.16 11.90 -12.12
N ALA A 153 14.52 12.69 -12.99
CA ALA A 153 14.61 14.16 -12.96
C ALA A 153 14.02 14.76 -11.68
N ALA A 154 12.97 14.15 -11.13
CA ALA A 154 12.37 14.53 -9.86
C ALA A 154 13.17 14.06 -8.63
N GLY A 155 14.25 13.31 -8.82
CA GLY A 155 15.15 12.88 -7.75
C GLY A 155 14.74 11.60 -7.03
N TYR A 156 13.83 10.80 -7.60
CA TYR A 156 13.52 9.48 -7.05
C TYR A 156 14.73 8.55 -7.19
N THR A 157 15.14 7.92 -6.09
CA THR A 157 16.26 6.96 -6.05
C THR A 157 15.81 5.51 -5.94
N THR A 158 14.53 5.29 -5.63
CA THR A 158 13.91 3.97 -5.47
C THR A 158 12.73 3.82 -6.41
N LEU A 159 12.80 2.80 -7.26
CA LEU A 159 11.76 2.40 -8.22
C LEU A 159 11.14 1.08 -7.81
N MET A 160 9.82 1.02 -7.79
CA MET A 160 9.04 -0.17 -7.46
C MET A 160 8.15 -0.53 -8.65
N VAL A 161 8.48 -1.59 -9.36
CA VAL A 161 7.63 -2.07 -10.46
C VAL A 161 6.54 -3.00 -9.93
N THR A 162 5.29 -2.70 -10.27
CA THR A 162 4.14 -3.54 -9.88
C THR A 162 3.90 -4.61 -10.94
N ALA A 163 4.01 -5.89 -10.55
CA ALA A 163 3.86 -7.04 -11.45
C ALA A 163 2.47 -7.70 -11.39
N ASP A 164 1.66 -7.43 -10.36
CA ASP A 164 0.40 -8.14 -10.07
C ASP A 164 -0.86 -7.57 -10.77
N VAL A 165 -0.68 -6.70 -11.78
CA VAL A 165 -1.77 -6.09 -12.55
C VAL A 165 -1.61 -6.31 -14.06
N PRO A 166 -1.54 -7.56 -14.56
CA PRO A 166 -1.55 -7.83 -16.00
C PRO A 166 -2.91 -7.47 -16.64
N ALA A 167 -3.96 -7.44 -15.83
CA ALA A 167 -5.29 -6.93 -16.16
C ALA A 167 -5.91 -6.25 -14.93
N ALA A 168 -6.88 -5.38 -15.15
CA ALA A 168 -7.64 -4.76 -14.07
C ALA A 168 -8.42 -5.82 -13.28
N GLY A 169 -8.29 -5.82 -11.95
CA GLY A 169 -9.10 -6.69 -11.10
C GLY A 169 -10.60 -6.40 -11.22
N LYS A 170 -11.42 -7.45 -11.19
CA LYS A 170 -12.89 -7.33 -11.18
C LYS A 170 -13.35 -6.90 -9.77
N ARG A 171 -13.61 -5.61 -9.59
CA ARG A 171 -14.07 -5.03 -8.32
C ARG A 171 -15.56 -4.77 -8.35
N ASP A 172 -16.32 -5.64 -7.68
CA ASP A 172 -17.79 -5.63 -7.73
C ASP A 172 -18.41 -4.32 -7.20
N ARG A 173 -17.80 -3.68 -6.19
CA ARG A 173 -18.30 -2.40 -5.66
C ARG A 173 -18.20 -1.28 -6.68
N ASP A 174 -17.08 -1.19 -7.41
CA ASP A 174 -16.89 -0.15 -8.43
C ASP A 174 -17.87 -0.30 -9.60
N ILE A 175 -18.14 -1.53 -10.02
CA ILE A 175 -19.14 -1.86 -11.05
C ILE A 175 -20.53 -1.41 -10.59
N ARG A 176 -20.92 -1.75 -9.35
CA ARG A 176 -22.22 -1.36 -8.76
C ARG A 176 -22.35 0.16 -8.60
N ASN A 177 -21.27 0.84 -8.28
CA ASN A 177 -21.23 2.30 -8.14
C ASN A 177 -21.18 3.04 -9.49
N GLN A 178 -21.18 2.31 -10.62
CA GLN A 178 -21.18 2.86 -11.98
C GLN A 178 -20.09 3.93 -12.19
N LEU A 179 -18.91 3.71 -11.62
CA LEU A 179 -17.75 4.56 -11.82
C LEU A 179 -17.32 4.47 -13.30
N ALA A 180 -17.91 5.31 -14.14
CA ALA A 180 -17.60 5.41 -15.56
C ALA A 180 -16.57 6.51 -15.81
N VAL A 181 -15.81 6.35 -16.91
CA VAL A 181 -15.01 7.42 -17.51
C VAL A 181 -15.66 7.75 -18.86
N PRO A 182 -16.14 8.99 -19.09
CA PRO A 182 -16.20 10.11 -18.16
C PRO A 182 -17.22 9.89 -17.02
N PHE A 183 -16.95 10.52 -15.86
CA PHE A 183 -17.80 10.43 -14.67
C PHE A 183 -19.21 10.95 -14.97
N ARG A 184 -20.24 10.18 -14.58
CA ARG A 184 -21.64 10.51 -14.85
C ARG A 184 -22.36 10.95 -13.58
N PHE A 185 -23.02 12.11 -13.63
CA PHE A 185 -23.89 12.59 -12.56
C PHE A 185 -25.27 11.92 -12.63
N THR A 186 -25.37 10.71 -12.09
CA THR A 186 -26.66 10.03 -11.91
C THR A 186 -27.41 10.60 -10.69
N PRO A 187 -28.73 10.41 -10.58
CA PRO A 187 -29.48 10.81 -9.38
C PRO A 187 -28.90 10.22 -8.08
N GLU A 188 -28.40 8.99 -8.11
CA GLU A 188 -27.75 8.35 -6.97
C GLU A 188 -26.44 9.07 -6.58
N VAL A 189 -25.59 9.41 -7.56
CA VAL A 189 -24.35 10.16 -7.31
C VAL A 189 -24.64 11.55 -6.75
N ILE A 190 -25.64 12.24 -7.28
CA ILE A 190 -26.06 13.57 -6.80
C ILE A 190 -26.52 13.49 -5.34
N LEU A 191 -27.36 12.50 -5.00
CA LEU A 191 -27.80 12.28 -3.63
C LEU A 191 -26.63 11.98 -2.70
N GLN A 192 -25.69 11.11 -3.10
CA GLN A 192 -24.50 10.83 -2.29
C GLN A 192 -23.64 12.07 -2.06
N CYS A 193 -23.48 12.95 -3.06
CA CYS A 193 -22.77 14.21 -2.91
C CYS A 193 -23.51 15.15 -1.94
N ALA A 194 -24.84 15.26 -2.05
CA ALA A 194 -25.67 16.07 -1.16
C ALA A 194 -25.61 15.59 0.31
N MET A 195 -25.55 14.27 0.53
CA MET A 195 -25.39 13.67 1.86
C MET A 195 -23.97 13.83 2.44
N ASN A 196 -22.98 14.19 1.62
CA ASN A 196 -21.58 14.36 2.02
C ASN A 196 -21.06 15.75 1.59
N PRO A 197 -21.65 16.85 2.12
CA PRO A 197 -21.42 18.20 1.61
C PRO A 197 -19.98 18.66 1.78
N ARG A 198 -19.28 18.23 2.84
CA ARG A 198 -17.86 18.55 3.04
C ARG A 198 -17.01 18.00 1.91
N TRP A 199 -17.18 16.71 1.60
CA TRP A 199 -16.47 16.09 0.48
C TRP A 199 -16.81 16.81 -0.83
N ALA A 200 -18.10 17.06 -1.10
CA ALA A 200 -18.53 17.70 -2.34
C ALA A 200 -17.95 19.12 -2.52
N LEU A 201 -17.98 19.94 -1.48
CA LEU A 201 -17.43 21.31 -1.50
C LEU A 201 -15.90 21.31 -1.63
N THR A 202 -15.21 20.42 -0.92
CA THR A 202 -13.76 20.29 -1.04
C THR A 202 -13.37 19.81 -2.44
N SER A 203 -14.10 18.85 -3.01
CA SER A 203 -13.88 18.35 -4.37
C SER A 203 -14.12 19.46 -5.40
N LEU A 204 -15.17 20.27 -5.24
CA LEU A 204 -15.44 21.39 -6.15
C LEU A 204 -14.29 22.43 -6.15
N LYS A 205 -13.71 22.70 -4.97
CA LYS A 205 -12.57 23.63 -4.84
C LYS A 205 -11.30 23.11 -5.51
N HIS A 206 -11.05 21.80 -5.46
CA HIS A 206 -9.83 21.19 -6.00
C HIS A 206 -9.98 20.72 -7.45
N GLY A 207 -11.21 20.70 -7.98
CA GLY A 207 -11.51 20.23 -9.32
C GLY A 207 -11.68 18.71 -9.40
N THR A 208 -11.92 18.23 -10.61
CA THR A 208 -12.14 16.79 -10.86
C THR A 208 -10.82 16.03 -10.72
N PRO A 209 -10.75 14.97 -9.89
CA PRO A 209 -9.56 14.14 -9.79
C PRO A 209 -9.26 13.48 -11.14
N ASN A 210 -8.00 13.55 -11.56
CA ASN A 210 -7.50 12.93 -12.77
C ASN A 210 -6.34 11.96 -12.44
N VAL A 211 -5.84 11.24 -13.44
CA VAL A 211 -4.57 10.52 -13.32
C VAL A 211 -3.48 11.44 -13.84
N ALA A 212 -2.87 12.23 -12.95
CA ALA A 212 -2.09 13.41 -13.31
C ALA A 212 -0.91 13.09 -14.23
N ASN A 213 -0.24 11.95 -14.01
CA ASN A 213 0.94 11.56 -14.79
C ASN A 213 0.62 11.11 -16.22
N TYR A 214 -0.65 10.82 -16.51
CA TYR A 214 -1.14 10.43 -17.83
C TYR A 214 -2.14 11.43 -18.39
N ALA A 215 -2.31 12.61 -17.76
CA ALA A 215 -3.42 13.51 -18.05
C ALA A 215 -3.51 13.87 -19.54
N ASP A 216 -2.38 14.12 -20.21
CA ASP A 216 -2.36 14.46 -21.63
C ASP A 216 -2.63 13.25 -22.53
N LEU A 217 -2.09 12.08 -22.19
CA LEU A 217 -2.32 10.82 -22.92
C LEU A 217 -3.78 10.35 -22.82
N LEU A 218 -4.43 10.62 -21.68
CA LEU A 218 -5.82 10.25 -21.44
C LEU A 218 -6.82 11.22 -22.09
N LYS A 219 -6.41 12.46 -22.43
CA LYS A 219 -7.27 13.38 -23.19
C LYS A 219 -7.52 12.89 -24.62
N SER A 220 -6.53 12.23 -25.22
CA SER A 220 -6.65 11.63 -26.56
C SER A 220 -7.33 10.26 -26.56
N ALA A 221 -7.49 9.62 -25.40
CA ALA A 221 -8.05 8.28 -25.33
C ALA A 221 -9.55 8.28 -25.67
N THR A 222 -9.93 7.48 -26.65
CA THR A 222 -11.30 7.39 -27.17
C THR A 222 -12.07 6.18 -26.63
N SER A 223 -11.39 5.25 -25.94
CA SER A 223 -11.99 4.02 -25.42
C SER A 223 -11.38 3.59 -24.08
N TYR A 224 -12.14 2.79 -23.32
CA TYR A 224 -11.66 2.18 -22.07
C TYR A 224 -10.44 1.27 -22.30
N ALA A 225 -10.38 0.56 -23.43
CA ALA A 225 -9.25 -0.29 -23.77
C ALA A 225 -7.96 0.51 -24.02
N GLU A 226 -8.07 1.71 -24.59
CA GLU A 226 -6.94 2.62 -24.83
C GLU A 226 -6.40 3.21 -23.52
N VAL A 227 -7.31 3.58 -22.61
CA VAL A 227 -6.95 3.94 -21.22
C VAL A 227 -6.21 2.79 -20.54
N GLN A 228 -6.70 1.55 -20.65
CA GLN A 228 -6.03 0.39 -20.05
C GLN A 228 -4.64 0.13 -20.65
N LYS A 229 -4.50 0.15 -21.98
CA LYS A 229 -3.20 -0.04 -22.65
C LYS A 229 -2.15 0.99 -22.23
N THR A 230 -2.60 2.23 -22.00
CA THR A 230 -1.74 3.32 -21.53
C THR A 230 -1.25 3.07 -20.10
N LEU A 231 -2.09 2.49 -19.26
CA LEU A 231 -1.81 2.34 -17.83
C LEU A 231 -1.12 1.03 -17.46
N ILE A 232 -1.39 -0.07 -18.16
CA ILE A 232 -0.92 -1.42 -17.82
C ILE A 232 -0.65 -2.29 -19.05
N THR A 233 0.08 -3.39 -18.86
CA THR A 233 0.28 -4.43 -19.89
C THR A 233 0.20 -5.84 -19.32
N PRO A 234 -0.45 -6.80 -20.02
CA PRO A 234 -0.31 -8.22 -19.71
C PRO A 234 1.05 -8.80 -20.17
N GLY A 235 1.82 -8.05 -20.96
CA GLY A 235 3.05 -8.51 -21.59
C GLY A 235 4.33 -8.26 -20.80
N PHE A 236 4.26 -7.90 -19.52
CA PHE A 236 5.46 -7.67 -18.70
C PHE A 236 6.06 -9.01 -18.26
N THR A 237 7.30 -9.28 -18.68
CA THR A 237 7.98 -10.56 -18.46
C THR A 237 9.26 -10.41 -17.62
N TRP A 238 9.87 -11.54 -17.25
CA TRP A 238 11.19 -11.57 -16.60
C TRP A 238 12.29 -10.90 -17.44
N GLU A 239 12.21 -10.97 -18.77
CA GLU A 239 13.17 -10.29 -19.65
C GLU A 239 12.97 -8.76 -19.66
N ASP A 240 11.73 -8.29 -19.53
CA ASP A 240 11.45 -6.87 -19.33
C ASP A 240 11.99 -6.37 -17.99
N LEU A 241 11.85 -7.18 -16.93
CA LEU A 241 12.42 -6.85 -15.62
C LEU A 241 13.96 -6.76 -15.68
N LYS A 242 14.63 -7.67 -16.40
CA LYS A 242 16.09 -7.59 -16.63
C LYS A 242 16.49 -6.31 -17.37
N ARG A 243 15.74 -5.93 -18.41
CA ARG A 243 15.95 -4.66 -19.13
C ARG A 243 15.74 -3.46 -18.21
N LEU A 244 14.69 -3.47 -17.39
CA LEU A 244 14.39 -2.41 -16.43
C LEU A 244 15.50 -2.28 -15.38
N ARG A 245 15.98 -3.41 -14.84
CA ARG A 245 17.12 -3.44 -13.92
C ARG A 245 18.38 -2.85 -14.54
N ALA A 246 18.66 -3.14 -15.81
CA ALA A 246 19.80 -2.57 -16.52
C ALA A 246 19.64 -1.05 -16.78
N ARG A 247 18.40 -0.59 -17.01
CA ARG A 247 18.04 0.82 -17.27
C ARG A 247 18.06 1.68 -16.00
N TRP A 248 17.50 1.19 -14.90
CA TRP A 248 17.41 1.93 -13.64
C TRP A 248 18.66 1.68 -12.78
N ARG A 249 19.36 2.75 -12.38
CA ARG A 249 20.60 2.63 -11.58
C ARG A 249 20.39 2.74 -10.07
N GLY A 250 19.23 3.24 -9.64
CA GLY A 250 18.86 3.31 -8.24
C GLY A 250 18.42 1.96 -7.67
N ARG A 251 17.66 1.99 -6.57
CA ARG A 251 17.09 0.79 -5.96
C ARG A 251 15.90 0.30 -6.77
N LEU A 252 15.85 -1.00 -7.08
CA LEU A 252 14.74 -1.60 -7.81
C LEU A 252 14.03 -2.64 -6.95
N LEU A 253 12.73 -2.45 -6.77
CA LEU A 253 11.85 -3.39 -6.09
C LEU A 253 10.81 -3.95 -7.05
N VAL A 254 10.40 -5.20 -6.81
CA VAL A 254 9.22 -5.78 -7.47
C VAL A 254 8.10 -5.96 -6.46
N LYS A 255 6.94 -5.36 -6.72
CA LYS A 255 5.74 -5.48 -5.90
C LYS A 255 4.74 -6.45 -6.53
N GLY A 256 4.14 -7.29 -5.69
CA GLY A 256 3.11 -8.26 -6.12
C GLY A 256 3.56 -9.70 -6.08
N ILE A 257 4.69 -9.99 -5.42
CA ILE A 257 5.27 -11.34 -5.35
C ILE A 257 4.59 -12.12 -4.22
N LEU A 258 4.04 -13.29 -4.54
CA LEU A 258 3.44 -14.23 -3.56
C LEU A 258 4.05 -15.63 -3.62
N HIS A 259 4.93 -15.89 -4.59
CA HIS A 259 5.50 -17.21 -4.80
C HIS A 259 7.03 -17.18 -4.62
N ALA A 260 7.57 -18.15 -3.88
CA ALA A 260 9.00 -18.22 -3.57
C ALA A 260 9.90 -18.26 -4.80
N LYS A 261 9.51 -19.00 -5.86
CA LYS A 261 10.26 -19.04 -7.13
C LYS A 261 10.38 -17.65 -7.80
N ASP A 262 9.34 -16.84 -7.70
CA ASP A 262 9.33 -15.50 -8.30
C ASP A 262 10.23 -14.56 -7.50
N ALA A 263 10.27 -14.72 -6.16
CA ALA A 263 11.20 -14.01 -5.30
C ALA A 263 12.67 -14.37 -5.61
N VAL A 264 12.97 -15.65 -5.82
CA VAL A 264 14.29 -16.12 -6.26
C VAL A 264 14.66 -15.50 -7.62
N ALA A 265 13.74 -15.49 -8.58
CA ALA A 265 13.99 -14.86 -9.89
C ALA A 265 14.28 -13.34 -9.76
N CYS A 266 13.56 -12.62 -8.89
CA CYS A 266 13.87 -11.22 -8.60
C CYS A 266 15.28 -11.05 -8.03
N ALA A 267 15.71 -11.96 -7.15
CA ALA A 267 17.05 -11.95 -6.55
C ALA A 267 18.13 -12.15 -7.62
N ASP A 268 17.93 -13.15 -8.47
CA ASP A 268 18.90 -13.54 -9.51
C ASP A 268 19.06 -12.45 -10.59
N ILE A 269 18.00 -11.66 -10.82
CA ILE A 269 18.03 -10.50 -11.72
C ILE A 269 18.75 -9.30 -11.06
N GLY A 270 18.88 -9.26 -9.73
CA GLY A 270 19.52 -8.17 -8.99
C GLY A 270 18.55 -7.09 -8.52
N CYS A 271 17.30 -7.43 -8.25
CA CYS A 271 16.40 -6.54 -7.52
C CYS A 271 16.90 -6.34 -6.08
N ASP A 272 16.87 -5.10 -5.60
CA ASP A 272 17.31 -4.75 -4.23
C ASP A 272 16.30 -5.20 -3.16
N GLY A 273 15.05 -5.40 -3.56
CA GLY A 273 14.00 -5.91 -2.68
C GLY A 273 12.75 -6.34 -3.41
N ILE A 274 11.79 -6.87 -2.66
CA ILE A 274 10.44 -7.16 -3.13
C ILE A 274 9.41 -6.69 -2.12
N VAL A 275 8.20 -6.41 -2.61
CA VAL A 275 7.03 -6.25 -1.76
C VAL A 275 6.14 -7.49 -1.89
N VAL A 276 6.09 -8.29 -0.82
CA VAL A 276 5.16 -9.41 -0.67
C VAL A 276 3.76 -8.85 -0.58
N SER A 277 3.01 -8.97 -1.68
CA SER A 277 1.79 -8.20 -1.91
C SER A 277 0.80 -9.00 -2.75
N ASN A 278 -0.49 -8.89 -2.40
CA ASN A 278 -1.61 -9.30 -3.26
C ASN A 278 -2.49 -8.09 -3.64
N HIS A 279 -1.86 -6.92 -3.71
CA HIS A 279 -2.51 -5.66 -4.03
C HIS A 279 -3.65 -5.28 -3.05
N GLY A 280 -3.53 -5.67 -1.78
CA GLY A 280 -4.58 -5.46 -0.77
C GLY A 280 -5.86 -6.25 -1.05
N GLY A 281 -5.75 -7.40 -1.72
CA GLY A 281 -6.87 -8.26 -2.11
C GLY A 281 -7.74 -7.68 -3.22
N ARG A 282 -7.16 -6.87 -4.12
CA ARG A 282 -7.87 -6.16 -5.20
C ARG A 282 -7.73 -6.79 -6.59
N GLN A 283 -6.83 -7.76 -6.72
CA GLN A 283 -6.52 -8.40 -8.00
C GLN A 283 -7.07 -9.82 -8.07
N VAL A 284 -6.55 -10.75 -7.24
CA VAL A 284 -6.98 -12.16 -7.22
C VAL A 284 -7.78 -12.44 -5.94
N ALA A 285 -9.09 -12.66 -6.07
CA ALA A 285 -9.99 -12.81 -4.92
C ALA A 285 -9.75 -14.08 -4.08
N PHE A 286 -9.18 -15.13 -4.68
CA PHE A 286 -8.94 -16.43 -4.05
C PHE A 286 -7.46 -16.75 -3.83
N GLY A 287 -6.58 -15.73 -3.83
CA GLY A 287 -5.16 -15.89 -3.52
C GLY A 287 -4.87 -16.12 -2.03
N PRO A 288 -3.61 -16.44 -1.68
CA PRO A 288 -3.16 -16.49 -0.29
C PRO A 288 -3.09 -15.09 0.34
N PRO A 289 -3.26 -14.97 1.67
CA PRO A 289 -2.86 -13.77 2.38
C PRO A 289 -1.34 -13.59 2.32
N THR A 290 -0.86 -12.35 2.37
CA THR A 290 0.58 -12.07 2.23
C THR A 290 1.40 -12.61 3.39
N ILE A 291 0.86 -12.57 4.61
CA ILE A 291 1.54 -13.07 5.81
C ILE A 291 1.75 -14.60 5.77
N ASP A 292 0.85 -15.35 5.13
CA ASP A 292 0.99 -16.80 4.94
C ASP A 292 2.06 -17.13 3.89
N ALA A 293 2.24 -16.27 2.87
CA ALA A 293 3.21 -16.47 1.80
C ALA A 293 4.64 -16.06 2.20
N LEU A 294 4.77 -15.16 3.17
CA LEU A 294 6.04 -14.53 3.55
C LEU A 294 7.14 -15.52 3.98
N PRO A 295 6.90 -16.55 4.83
CA PRO A 295 7.98 -17.40 5.34
C PRO A 295 8.70 -18.19 4.23
N ALA A 296 7.94 -18.77 3.31
CA ALA A 296 8.51 -19.51 2.18
C ALA A 296 9.32 -18.60 1.23
N ILE A 297 8.90 -17.34 1.09
CA ILE A 297 9.64 -16.33 0.34
C ILE A 297 10.94 -15.99 1.07
N ALA A 298 10.87 -15.71 2.38
CA ALA A 298 12.01 -15.35 3.21
C ALA A 298 13.09 -16.43 3.22
N GLU A 299 12.68 -17.69 3.38
CA GLU A 299 13.58 -18.85 3.29
C GLU A 299 14.24 -18.93 1.90
N ALA A 300 13.47 -18.79 0.82
CA ALA A 300 13.99 -18.96 -0.54
C ALA A 300 14.96 -17.85 -0.98
N VAL A 301 14.78 -16.60 -0.50
CA VAL A 301 15.72 -15.52 -0.81
C VAL A 301 16.91 -15.48 0.14
N ALA A 302 16.83 -16.08 1.33
CA ALA A 302 17.92 -16.24 2.30
C ALA A 302 18.72 -14.94 2.55
N GLY A 303 18.03 -13.82 2.75
CA GLY A 303 18.65 -12.52 3.05
C GLY A 303 19.33 -11.82 1.87
N ARG A 304 19.18 -12.31 0.63
CA ARG A 304 19.80 -11.70 -0.57
C ARG A 304 19.21 -10.34 -0.96
N MET A 305 18.06 -9.95 -0.40
CA MET A 305 17.36 -8.71 -0.72
C MET A 305 16.49 -8.27 0.46
N THR A 306 16.04 -7.01 0.44
CA THR A 306 15.07 -6.50 1.42
C THR A 306 13.67 -7.05 1.14
N LEU A 307 12.99 -7.53 2.19
CA LEU A 307 11.61 -7.98 2.12
C LEU A 307 10.68 -6.96 2.76
N ILE A 308 9.75 -6.42 1.97
CA ILE A 308 8.70 -5.54 2.47
C ILE A 308 7.37 -6.29 2.40
N LEU A 309 6.55 -6.24 3.45
CA LEU A 309 5.20 -6.81 3.41
C LEU A 309 4.14 -5.71 3.34
N ASP A 310 3.14 -5.88 2.48
CA ASP A 310 1.91 -5.09 2.53
C ASP A 310 0.66 -5.98 2.64
N SER A 311 -0.52 -5.39 2.44
CA SER A 311 -1.81 -6.11 2.38
C SER A 311 -2.24 -6.73 3.70
N GLY A 312 -2.77 -5.91 4.62
CA GLY A 312 -3.44 -6.38 5.83
C GLY A 312 -3.07 -5.64 7.10
N ILE A 313 -1.96 -4.88 7.10
CA ILE A 313 -1.49 -4.10 8.26
C ILE A 313 -2.58 -3.14 8.75
N ARG A 314 -3.07 -3.36 9.97
CA ARG A 314 -4.06 -2.52 10.66
C ARG A 314 -3.70 -2.23 12.11
N ARG A 315 -2.75 -2.98 12.67
CA ARG A 315 -2.23 -2.83 14.02
C ARG A 315 -0.70 -2.72 14.02
N GLY A 316 -0.16 -2.08 15.05
CA GLY A 316 1.29 -2.06 15.28
C GLY A 316 1.88 -3.46 15.47
N ALA A 317 1.13 -4.37 16.10
CA ALA A 317 1.53 -5.77 16.26
C ALA A 317 1.61 -6.55 14.94
N ASP A 318 0.86 -6.15 13.90
CA ASP A 318 0.93 -6.81 12.59
C ASP A 318 2.31 -6.61 11.95
N ILE A 319 2.94 -5.47 12.21
CA ILE A 319 4.28 -5.15 11.72
C ILE A 319 5.32 -6.07 12.38
N LEU A 320 5.18 -6.32 13.70
CA LEU A 320 6.03 -7.25 14.44
C LEU A 320 5.85 -8.69 13.99
N ARG A 321 4.60 -9.11 13.73
CA ARG A 321 4.29 -10.44 13.19
C ARG A 321 4.92 -10.65 11.82
N ALA A 322 4.85 -9.65 10.94
CA ALA A 322 5.53 -9.69 9.65
C ALA A 322 7.06 -9.78 9.82
N LYS A 323 7.63 -8.99 10.75
CA LYS A 323 9.07 -9.02 11.05
C LYS A 323 9.54 -10.39 11.55
N ALA A 324 8.82 -10.98 12.50
CA ALA A 324 9.12 -12.31 13.03
C ALA A 324 9.08 -13.42 11.97
N LEU A 325 8.30 -13.21 10.90
CA LEU A 325 8.19 -14.11 9.75
C LEU A 325 9.16 -13.78 8.60
N GLY A 326 10.04 -12.79 8.77
CA GLY A 326 11.14 -12.50 7.85
C GLY A 326 11.00 -11.24 7.01
N ALA A 327 9.96 -10.41 7.20
CA ALA A 327 9.93 -9.09 6.57
C ALA A 327 10.92 -8.12 7.25
N ASP A 328 11.56 -7.25 6.48
CA ASP A 328 12.42 -6.18 7.00
C ASP A 328 11.65 -4.89 7.28
N PHE A 329 10.54 -4.69 6.57
CA PHE A 329 9.74 -3.47 6.62
C PHE A 329 8.29 -3.77 6.26
N ALA A 330 7.37 -2.85 6.60
CA ALA A 330 5.96 -2.98 6.27
C ALA A 330 5.43 -1.78 5.46
N PHE A 331 4.38 -2.01 4.69
CA PHE A 331 3.60 -0.96 4.06
C PHE A 331 2.14 -1.02 4.45
N ALA A 332 1.60 0.15 4.81
CA ALA A 332 0.19 0.35 5.02
C ALA A 332 -0.35 1.28 3.93
N GLY A 333 -1.42 0.86 3.26
CA GLY A 333 -2.12 1.70 2.28
C GLY A 333 -3.41 2.26 2.87
N ARG A 334 -4.43 1.39 2.95
CA ARG A 334 -5.77 1.78 3.41
C ARG A 334 -5.78 2.41 4.80
N ALA A 335 -4.88 2.02 5.71
CA ALA A 335 -4.84 2.59 7.06
C ALA A 335 -4.63 4.11 7.04
N PHE A 336 -3.65 4.59 6.25
CA PHE A 336 -3.39 6.02 6.07
C PHE A 336 -4.51 6.70 5.27
N ALA A 337 -5.01 6.05 4.21
CA ALA A 337 -6.14 6.58 3.44
C ALA A 337 -7.37 6.81 4.34
N TYR A 338 -7.72 5.85 5.21
CA TYR A 338 -8.80 6.00 6.17
C TYR A 338 -8.56 7.16 7.13
N GLY A 339 -7.32 7.37 7.57
CA GLY A 339 -6.92 8.56 8.32
C GLY A 339 -7.29 9.86 7.60
N VAL A 340 -6.83 10.01 6.34
CA VAL A 340 -7.16 11.19 5.52
C VAL A 340 -8.68 11.35 5.39
N GLY A 341 -9.40 10.27 5.08
CA GLY A 341 -10.86 10.34 4.93
C GLY A 341 -11.60 10.69 6.22
N ALA A 342 -11.03 10.35 7.39
CA ALA A 342 -11.61 10.62 8.69
C ALA A 342 -11.44 12.08 9.12
N GLY A 343 -10.34 12.72 8.73
CA GLY A 343 -9.92 14.00 9.32
C GLY A 343 -8.82 14.77 8.60
N ASP A 344 -8.63 14.55 7.30
CA ASP A 344 -7.60 15.21 6.48
C ASP A 344 -6.19 14.98 7.08
N ASP A 345 -5.32 16.00 7.08
CA ASP A 345 -3.99 15.98 7.69
C ASP A 345 -3.99 15.44 9.13
N ALA A 346 -4.93 15.90 9.98
CA ALA A 346 -5.01 15.46 11.38
C ALA A 346 -5.40 13.99 11.50
N GLY A 347 -6.25 13.50 10.61
CA GLY A 347 -6.63 12.09 10.58
C GLY A 347 -5.51 11.19 10.04
N ALA A 348 -4.73 11.68 9.07
CA ALA A 348 -3.54 11.00 8.57
C ALA A 348 -2.47 10.85 9.66
N GLY A 349 -2.20 11.94 10.41
CA GLY A 349 -1.35 11.90 11.60
C GLY A 349 -1.87 10.93 12.65
N ARG A 350 -3.18 10.92 12.91
CA ARG A 350 -3.79 9.96 13.85
C ARG A 350 -3.60 8.50 13.43
N ALA A 351 -3.64 8.19 12.14
CA ALA A 351 -3.37 6.84 11.66
C ALA A 351 -1.92 6.41 11.93
N PHE A 352 -0.95 7.31 11.73
CA PHE A 352 0.45 7.08 12.11
C PHE A 352 0.57 6.85 13.62
N ASP A 353 0.03 7.75 14.44
CA ASP A 353 0.13 7.68 15.90
C ASP A 353 -0.42 6.36 16.46
N ILE A 354 -1.54 5.86 15.91
CA ILE A 354 -2.12 4.59 16.32
C ILE A 354 -1.15 3.44 16.04
N LEU A 355 -0.61 3.34 14.82
CA LEU A 355 0.31 2.27 14.45
C LEU A 355 1.62 2.34 15.24
N GLN A 356 2.19 3.54 15.39
CA GLN A 356 3.44 3.77 16.12
C GLN A 356 3.29 3.49 17.61
N LEU A 357 2.20 3.93 18.24
CA LEU A 357 1.92 3.65 19.65
C LEU A 357 1.73 2.15 19.90
N GLU A 358 0.94 1.48 19.06
CA GLU A 358 0.71 0.04 19.17
C GLU A 358 2.00 -0.75 18.95
N LEU A 359 2.84 -0.35 17.99
CA LEU A 359 4.14 -0.97 17.73
C LEU A 359 5.06 -0.84 18.95
N THR A 360 5.23 0.39 19.45
CA THR A 360 6.08 0.70 20.61
C THR A 360 5.62 -0.08 21.85
N ARG A 361 4.31 -0.13 22.10
CA ARG A 361 3.73 -0.89 23.21
C ARG A 361 3.93 -2.39 23.03
N ALA A 362 3.73 -2.92 21.83
CA ALA A 362 3.90 -4.34 21.58
C ALA A 362 5.36 -4.79 21.77
N LEU A 363 6.34 -4.00 21.31
CA LEU A 363 7.76 -4.21 21.59
C LEU A 363 8.05 -4.27 23.10
N GLY A 364 7.56 -3.28 23.86
CA GLY A 364 7.73 -3.24 25.31
C GLY A 364 7.06 -4.43 26.02
N GLN A 365 5.86 -4.83 25.59
CA GLN A 365 5.15 -5.98 26.16
C GLN A 365 5.82 -7.32 25.80
N LEU A 366 6.46 -7.41 24.63
CA LEU A 366 7.20 -8.60 24.24
C LEU A 366 8.59 -8.69 24.89
N GLY A 367 9.05 -7.61 25.52
CA GLY A 367 10.40 -7.53 26.10
C GLY A 367 11.49 -7.36 25.04
N ILE A 368 11.19 -6.66 23.94
CA ILE A 368 12.09 -6.48 22.81
C ILE A 368 12.40 -4.98 22.68
N PRO A 369 13.61 -4.52 23.06
CA PRO A 369 13.92 -3.10 23.10
C PRO A 369 14.13 -2.47 21.71
N SER A 370 14.41 -3.25 20.66
CA SER A 370 14.56 -2.73 19.30
C SER A 370 13.79 -3.57 18.28
N PHE A 371 13.15 -2.90 17.31
CA PHE A 371 12.51 -3.57 16.18
C PHE A 371 13.47 -4.49 15.41
N LYS A 372 14.76 -4.15 15.37
CA LYS A 372 15.79 -4.93 14.67
C LYS A 372 16.01 -6.32 15.28
N ASP A 373 15.71 -6.47 16.56
CA ASP A 373 15.93 -7.70 17.33
C ASP A 373 14.74 -8.68 17.24
N VAL A 374 13.63 -8.27 16.62
CA VAL A 374 12.46 -9.15 16.41
C VAL A 374 12.82 -10.21 15.37
N SER A 375 12.60 -11.48 15.72
CA SER A 375 12.95 -12.62 14.89
C SER A 375 11.92 -13.76 15.02
N SER A 376 12.22 -14.90 14.40
CA SER A 376 11.39 -16.09 14.53
C SER A 376 11.46 -16.74 15.91
N SER A 377 12.42 -16.40 16.78
CA SER A 377 12.48 -16.95 18.14
C SER A 377 11.33 -16.52 19.04
N GLU A 378 10.64 -15.45 18.66
CA GLU A 378 9.49 -14.92 19.39
C GLU A 378 8.19 -15.66 19.05
N LEU A 379 8.16 -16.51 18.03
CA LEU A 379 6.96 -17.22 17.59
C LEU A 379 6.61 -18.39 18.52
N SER A 380 5.44 -18.35 19.17
CA SER A 380 4.85 -19.53 19.81
C SER A 380 4.03 -20.38 18.85
N ARG A 381 3.43 -19.73 17.85
CA ARG A 381 2.55 -20.39 16.89
C ARG A 381 2.56 -19.66 15.56
N PHE A 382 2.67 -20.45 14.51
CA PHE A 382 2.39 -20.04 13.15
C PHE A 382 1.72 -21.21 12.41
N ASP A 383 0.40 -21.13 12.27
CA ASP A 383 -0.36 -22.07 11.45
C ASP A 383 -0.64 -21.41 10.10
N ALA A 384 0.26 -21.59 9.14
CA ALA A 384 -0.09 -21.35 7.74
C ALA A 384 -1.29 -22.25 7.42
N ALA A 385 -2.45 -21.67 7.08
CA ALA A 385 -3.68 -22.44 6.87
C ALA A 385 -3.37 -23.63 5.95
N PRO A 386 -3.73 -24.89 6.33
CA PRO A 386 -3.30 -26.05 5.56
C PRO A 386 -3.83 -25.96 4.13
N PRO A 387 -3.04 -26.37 3.10
CA PRO A 387 -3.60 -26.64 1.79
C PRO A 387 -4.74 -27.64 1.99
N GLY A 388 -5.90 -27.34 1.40
CA GLY A 388 -7.19 -27.95 1.74
C GLY A 388 -7.12 -29.46 1.97
N ARG A 389 -7.87 -29.94 2.97
CA ARG A 389 -8.14 -31.36 3.19
C ARG A 389 -8.33 -32.05 1.85
N SER A 390 -7.46 -33.02 1.53
CA SER A 390 -7.74 -33.98 0.48
C SER A 390 -9.11 -34.58 0.79
N LEU A 391 -10.11 -34.30 -0.04
CA LEU A 391 -11.28 -35.16 -0.08
C LEU A 391 -10.74 -36.52 -0.51
N GLY A 392 -10.72 -37.47 0.44
CA GLY A 392 -10.36 -38.85 0.16
C GLY A 392 -11.23 -39.42 -0.96
N PRO A 393 -10.76 -40.47 -1.65
CA PRO A 393 -11.47 -41.02 -2.80
C PRO A 393 -12.85 -41.50 -2.36
N ALA A 394 -13.86 -41.10 -3.14
CA ALA A 394 -15.21 -41.63 -3.07
C ALA A 394 -15.26 -43.07 -3.61
#